data_AF-A0A7W2IVX4-F1
#
_entry.id   AF-A0A7W2IVX4-F1
#
_cell.length_a   1.000
_cell.length_b   1.000
_cell.length_c   1.000
_cell.angle_alpha   90.00
_cell.angle_beta   90.00
_cell.angle_gamma   90.00
#
_symmetry.space_group_name_H-M   'P 1'
#
loop_
_entity.id
_entity.type
_entity.pdbx_description
1 polymer ?
#
loop_
_entity_poly.entity_id
_entity_poly.type
_entity_poly.pdbx_seq_one_letter_code
_entity_poly.pdbx_strand_id
1 'polypeptide(L)' 'MNAETLASKVWNFCHTLRDDGVGYGDYLEQLTYLIFLKMAHEYSQPPYRREVGVPPGYGWPSLTSRKGAELEAHYID' A
#
# COMPACT_ATOMS: atom_id res chain seq x y z
N MET A 1 -0.20 -17.80 9.89
CA MET A 1 -1.13 -17.12 8.97
C MET A 1 -0.91 -17.75 7.61
N ASN A 2 -1.90 -18.43 7.02
CA ASN A 2 -1.74 -19.14 5.75
C ASN A 2 -1.96 -18.18 4.56
N ALA A 3 -1.36 -18.45 3.41
CA ALA A 3 -1.45 -17.64 2.20
C ALA A 3 -2.92 -17.41 1.76
N GLU A 4 -3.76 -18.44 1.92
CA GLU A 4 -5.21 -18.37 1.65
C GLU A 4 -5.93 -17.32 2.50
N THR A 5 -5.58 -17.19 3.78
CA THR A 5 -6.19 -16.19 4.68
C THR A 5 -5.82 -14.76 4.26
N LEU A 6 -4.59 -14.55 3.78
CA LEU A 6 -4.16 -13.26 3.25
C LEU A 6 -4.86 -12.94 1.94
N ALA A 7 -4.94 -13.91 1.02
CA ALA A 7 -5.64 -13.78 -0.24
C ALA A 7 -7.12 -13.42 -0.02
N SER A 8 -7.83 -14.11 0.88
CA SER A 8 -9.22 -13.80 1.19
C SER A 8 -9.41 -12.39 1.75
N LYS A 9 -8.48 -11.89 2.59
CA LYS A 9 -8.56 -10.49 3.08
C LYS A 9 -8.39 -9.49 1.94
N VAL A 10 -7.42 -9.71 1.05
CA VAL A 10 -7.18 -8.84 -0.11
C VAL A 10 -8.41 -8.82 -1.03
N TRP A 11 -8.99 -10.00 -1.32
CA TRP A 11 -10.18 -10.13 -2.14
C TRP A 11 -11.42 -9.47 -1.52
N ASN A 12 -11.59 -9.56 -0.20
CA ASN A 12 -12.70 -8.90 0.49
C ASN A 12 -12.64 -7.37 0.35
N PHE A 13 -11.43 -6.77 0.38
CA PHE A 13 -11.27 -5.33 0.12
C PHE A 13 -11.53 -4.96 -1.35
N CYS A 14 -11.16 -5.83 -2.32
CA CYS A 14 -11.52 -5.64 -3.73
C CYS A 14 -13.03 -5.50 -3.91
N HIS A 15 -13.80 -6.36 -3.23
CA HIS A 15 -15.25 -6.41 -3.39
C HIS A 15 -15.91 -5.11 -2.92
N THR A 16 -15.49 -4.55 -1.78
CA THR A 16 -16.03 -3.28 -1.27
C THR A 16 -15.76 -2.11 -2.24
N LEU A 17 -14.58 -2.05 -2.85
CA LEU A 17 -14.21 -0.94 -3.75
C LEU A 17 -14.77 -1.08 -5.17
N ARG A 18 -15.08 -2.31 -5.59
CA ARG A 18 -15.83 -2.57 -6.81
C ARG A 18 -17.24 -1.97 -6.73
N ASP A 19 -17.90 -2.13 -5.59
CA ASP A 19 -19.24 -1.57 -5.37
C ASP A 19 -19.22 -0.03 -5.42
N ASP A 20 -18.07 0.59 -5.14
CA ASP A 20 -17.79 2.03 -5.29
C ASP A 20 -17.28 2.44 -6.70
N GLY A 21 -17.26 1.52 -7.67
CA GLY A 21 -16.98 1.80 -9.08
C GLY A 21 -15.51 1.68 -9.52
N VAL A 22 -14.62 1.17 -8.68
CA VAL A 22 -13.21 0.96 -9.03
C VAL A 22 -13.04 -0.29 -9.90
N GLY A 23 -12.34 -0.16 -11.03
CA GLY A 23 -12.01 -1.29 -11.90
C GLY A 23 -11.05 -2.29 -11.22
N TYR A 24 -11.20 -3.58 -11.50
CA TYR A 24 -10.30 -4.62 -10.93
C TYR A 24 -8.82 -4.39 -11.26
N GLY A 25 -8.52 -3.90 -12.47
CA GLY A 25 -7.15 -3.56 -12.88
C GLY A 25 -6.58 -2.43 -12.05
N ASP A 26 -7.32 -1.32 -11.93
CA ASP A 26 -6.91 -0.14 -11.18
C ASP A 26 -6.71 -0.47 -9.69
N TYR A 27 -7.63 -1.24 -9.09
CA TYR A 27 -7.48 -1.68 -7.71
C TYR A 27 -6.20 -2.51 -7.50
N LEU A 28 -5.94 -3.49 -8.37
CA LEU A 28 -4.75 -4.33 -8.26
C LEU A 28 -3.46 -3.52 -8.43
N GLU A 29 -3.47 -2.52 -9.30
CA GLU A 29 -2.36 -1.59 -9.47
C GLU A 29 -2.10 -0.80 -8.19
N GLN A 30 -3.13 -0.15 -7.63
CA GLN A 30 -2.99 0.63 -6.39
C GLN A 30 -2.53 -0.24 -5.21
N LEU A 31 -3.08 -1.45 -5.09
CA LEU A 31 -2.65 -2.39 -4.07
C LEU A 31 -1.18 -2.80 -4.25
N THR A 32 -0.74 -3.00 -5.50
CA THR A 32 0.65 -3.36 -5.79
C THR A 32 1.62 -2.24 -5.39
N TYR A 33 1.26 -0.98 -5.65
CA TYR A 33 2.05 0.18 -5.20
C TYR A 33 2.18 0.23 -3.67
N LEU A 34 1.06 0.07 -2.96
CA LEU A 34 1.06 0.08 -1.50
C LEU A 34 1.87 -1.08 -0.90
N ILE A 35 1.77 -2.28 -1.48
CA ILE A 35 2.55 -3.45 -1.04
C ILE A 35 4.04 -3.20 -1.28
N PHE A 36 4.42 -2.66 -2.44
CA PHE A 36 5.82 -2.36 -2.75
C PHE A 36 6.40 -1.33 -1.78
N LEU A 37 5.68 -0.25 -1.52
CA LEU A 37 6.10 0.78 -0.55
C LEU A 37 6.21 0.21 0.87
N LYS A 38 5.27 -0.65 1.28
CA LYS A 38 5.31 -1.34 2.57
C LYS A 38 6.51 -2.28 2.68
N MET A 39 6.79 -3.05 1.64
CA MET A 39 7.96 -3.94 1.58
C MET A 39 9.26 -3.15 1.64
N ALA A 40 9.36 -2.05 0.88
CA ALA A 40 10.51 -1.15 0.91
C ALA A 40 10.78 -0.67 2.35
N HIS A 41 9.74 -0.22 3.05
CA HIS A 41 9.87 0.16 4.46
C HIS A 41 10.33 -0.99 5.37
N GLU A 42 9.76 -2.19 5.25
CA GLU A 42 10.18 -3.35 6.05
C GLU A 42 11.64 -3.73 5.79
N TYR A 43 12.10 -3.66 4.53
CA TYR A 43 13.49 -3.92 4.18
C TYR A 43 14.45 -2.84 4.68
N SER A 44 13.98 -1.60 4.86
CA SER A 44 14.79 -0.54 5.48
C SER A 44 14.93 -0.71 6.99
N GLN A 45 14.05 -1.50 7.62
CA GLN A 45 14.10 -1.76 9.06
C GLN A 45 15.05 -2.93 9.41
N PRO A 46 15.45 -3.07 10.69
CA PRO A 46 16.08 -4.29 11.17
C PRO A 46 15.20 -5.52 10.88
N PRO A 47 15.79 -6.67 10.48
CA PRO A 47 17.21 -6.99 10.44
C PRO A 47 17.93 -6.60 9.13
N TYR A 48 17.20 -6.19 8.09
CA TYR A 48 17.75 -6.07 6.73
C TYR A 48 18.52 -4.77 6.48
N ARG A 49 18.04 -3.64 7.03
CA ARG A 49 18.65 -2.30 6.92
C ARG A 49 19.10 -1.94 5.49
N ARG A 50 18.30 -2.28 4.48
CA ARG A 50 18.59 -2.00 3.08
C ARG A 50 18.21 -0.59 2.69
N GLU A 51 19.04 0.06 1.91
CA GLU A 51 18.63 1.26 1.17
C GLU A 51 17.84 0.84 -0.07
N VAL A 52 16.55 1.14 -0.04
CA VAL A 52 15.56 0.82 -1.09
C VAL A 52 15.29 1.99 -2.04
N GLY A 53 15.92 3.15 -1.80
CA GLY A 53 15.86 4.30 -2.72
C GLY A 53 14.53 5.08 -2.71
N VAL A 54 13.67 4.89 -1.70
CA VAL A 54 12.46 5.71 -1.56
C VAL A 54 12.84 7.12 -1.13
N PRO A 55 12.40 8.19 -1.83
CA PRO A 55 12.72 9.56 -1.46
C PRO A 55 12.28 9.92 -0.03
N PRO A 56 13.03 10.78 0.67
CA PRO A 56 12.61 11.31 1.96
C PRO A 56 11.24 11.98 1.86
N GLY A 57 10.35 11.69 2.82
CA GLY A 57 8.99 12.24 2.84
C GLY A 57 7.94 11.45 2.04
N TYR A 58 8.34 10.46 1.23
CA TYR A 58 7.42 9.61 0.44
C TYR A 58 7.41 8.15 0.91
N GLY A 59 7.98 7.87 2.08
CA GLY A 59 8.00 6.53 2.68
C GLY A 59 6.67 6.11 3.32
N TRP A 60 6.54 4.81 3.62
CA TRP A 60 5.38 4.24 4.31
C TRP A 60 4.92 5.00 5.58
N PRO A 61 5.83 5.49 6.46
CA PRO A 61 5.41 6.28 7.62
C PRO A 61 4.73 7.61 7.24
N SER A 62 5.17 8.26 6.17
CA SER A 62 4.57 9.51 5.70
C SER A 62 3.13 9.27 5.25
N LEU A 63 2.92 8.22 4.46
CA LEU A 63 1.60 7.84 3.98
C LEU A 63 0.64 7.49 5.13
N THR A 64 1.04 6.60 6.04
CA THR A 64 0.18 6.14 7.14
C THR A 64 -0.10 7.18 8.22
N SER A 65 0.68 8.26 8.27
CA SER A 65 0.46 9.37 9.21
C SER A 65 -0.69 10.29 8.81
N ARG A 66 -1.15 10.23 7.55
CA ARG A 66 -2.16 11.13 6.96
C ARG A 66 -3.51 10.45 6.80
N LYS A 67 -4.59 11.25 6.68
CA LYS A 67 -5.97 10.76 6.49
C LYS A 67 -6.78 11.69 5.58
N GLY A 68 -7.88 11.17 5.03
CA GLY A 68 -8.82 11.95 4.22
C GLY A 68 -8.15 12.59 2.98
N ALA A 69 -8.56 13.81 2.65
CA ALA A 69 -8.07 14.54 1.47
C ALA A 69 -6.54 14.77 1.48
N GLU A 70 -5.94 14.90 2.66
CA GLU A 70 -4.49 15.08 2.80
C GLU A 70 -3.72 13.80 2.41
N LEU A 71 -4.27 12.63 2.75
CA LEU A 71 -3.70 11.35 2.34
C LEU A 71 -3.81 11.19 0.81
N GLU A 72 -4.97 11.50 0.25
CA GLU A 72 -5.21 11.39 -1.18
C GLU A 72 -4.27 12.29 -1.99
N ALA A 73 -4.15 13.56 -1.59
CA ALA A 73 -3.23 14.50 -2.23
C ALA A 73 -1.77 14.01 -2.14
N HIS A 74 -1.34 13.52 -0.99
CA HIS A 74 0.02 13.00 -0.81
C HIS A 74 0.31 11.71 -1.59
N TYR A 75 -0.72 10.89 -1.84
CA TYR A 75 -0.58 9.64 -2.58
C TYR A 75 -0.47 9.87 -4.11
N ILE A 76 -0.99 10.98 -4.62
CA ILE A 76 -1.04 11.32 -6.05
C ILE A 76 0.14 12.21 -6.48
N ASP A 77 0.76 12.94 -5.54
CA ASP A 77 1.92 13.83 -5.75
C ASP A 77 3.21 13.07 -6.14
#